data_AF-A0A968PMP8-F1
#
_entry.id   AF-A0A968PMP8-F1
#
_cell.length_a   1.000
_cell.length_b   1.000
_cell.length_c   1.000
_cell.angle_alpha   90.00
_cell.angle_beta   90.00
_cell.angle_gamma   90.00
#
_symmetry.space_group_name_H-M   'P 1'
#
loop_
_entity.id
_entity.type
_entity.pdbx_description
1 polymer ?
#
loop_
_entity_poly.entity_id
_entity_poly.type
_entity_poly.pdbx_seq_one_letter_code
_entity_poly.pdbx_strand_id
1 'polypeptide(L)'
;MKAPRLIPIVITFLSLALIANFDTLISTITAAQEVPQITYVGCATGNEIPPPVNTDYEQAIVELTNQLRDSLGLPPLKRQNDLDRAARYHAIDLAQDDYPDDTRTPNFSPHHSHDRVNGELVQVCTFGDRIIMFYNGRTAGENLAYGYTSPQAAVDGWIGSPGHYDNMTSTGYWEIGTGYAYNRDAYYRNYWSQNFGRRSGVFPVVINLEAATTENSTVDLYIYGSDNWDEMRLRNDGGTWSDWQPFQSELTWKLGSQGGERTVEVEMRRGDNTTSSSDTIFLVSTGEPTTEPTTEPTAEPSPTTAPGPT
;
A
#
# COMPACT_ATOMS: atom_id res chain seq x y z
N MET A 1 -54.27 68.59 12.61
CA MET A 1 -54.10 69.89 11.94
C MET A 1 -52.64 70.31 12.06
N LYS A 2 -52.06 70.80 10.95
CA LYS A 2 -50.81 71.57 10.84
C LYS A 2 -49.49 70.86 11.19
N ALA A 3 -48.67 70.70 10.15
CA ALA A 3 -47.22 70.68 10.29
C ALA A 3 -46.69 72.03 10.84
N PRO A 4 -45.59 71.98 11.61
CA PRO A 4 -44.49 72.94 11.47
C PRO A 4 -43.14 72.20 11.40
N ARG A 5 -42.35 72.41 10.35
CA ARG A 5 -41.24 73.39 10.18
C ARG A 5 -39.93 73.01 10.91
N LEU A 6 -38.90 72.81 10.08
CA LEU A 6 -37.50 72.52 10.37
C LEU A 6 -36.77 73.62 11.16
N ILE A 7 -35.77 73.22 11.95
CA ILE A 7 -34.52 73.97 12.24
C ILE A 7 -33.35 72.94 12.21
N PRO A 8 -32.16 73.30 11.68
CA PRO A 8 -31.19 72.35 11.13
C PRO A 8 -30.08 71.97 12.13
N ILE A 9 -29.47 70.79 11.96
CA ILE A 9 -28.16 70.49 12.54
C ILE A 9 -27.24 69.90 11.48
N VAL A 10 -26.12 70.60 11.34
CA VAL A 10 -24.93 70.44 10.51
C VAL A 10 -24.53 68.97 10.29
N ILE A 11 -24.50 68.54 9.02
CA ILE A 11 -23.80 67.32 8.58
C ILE A 11 -22.34 67.71 8.34
N THR A 12 -21.45 67.28 9.23
CA THR A 12 -20.02 67.29 8.99
C THR A 12 -19.69 66.28 7.90
N PHE A 13 -19.11 66.73 6.80
CA PHE A 13 -18.51 65.86 5.80
C PHE A 13 -17.38 65.07 6.46
N LEU A 14 -17.53 63.75 6.60
CA LEU A 14 -16.37 62.87 6.65
C LEU A 14 -16.32 62.09 5.34
N SER A 15 -15.19 62.29 4.67
CA SER A 15 -14.79 61.89 3.34
C SER A 15 -14.99 60.41 3.03
N LEU A 16 -15.43 60.16 1.80
CA LEU A 16 -15.17 58.95 1.01
C LEU A 16 -13.67 58.58 1.09
N ALA A 17 -13.33 57.60 1.92
CA ALA A 17 -12.07 56.85 1.83
C ALA A 17 -12.18 55.59 2.67
N LEU A 18 -13.14 54.72 2.38
CA LEU A 18 -13.20 53.40 3.00
C LEU A 18 -13.65 52.32 2.00
N ILE A 19 -13.16 52.38 0.76
CA ILE A 19 -13.24 51.26 -0.19
C ILE A 19 -11.95 51.27 -1.02
N ALA A 20 -10.82 51.00 -0.39
CA ALA A 20 -9.56 50.70 -1.08
C ALA A 20 -8.54 50.11 -0.10
N ASN A 21 -8.91 49.09 0.70
CA ASN A 21 -7.95 48.39 1.57
C ASN A 21 -8.39 46.97 1.97
N PHE A 22 -9.23 46.31 1.16
CA PHE A 22 -9.48 44.86 1.30
C PHE A 22 -8.79 44.02 0.23
N ASP A 23 -8.40 44.61 -0.91
CA ASP A 23 -7.70 43.86 -1.99
C ASP A 23 -6.19 43.70 -1.74
N THR A 24 -5.58 44.50 -0.87
CA THR A 24 -4.14 44.41 -0.54
C THR A 24 -3.83 43.55 0.69
N LEU A 25 -4.85 43.13 1.45
CA LEU A 25 -4.68 42.25 2.61
C LEU A 25 -4.91 40.76 2.30
N ILE A 26 -5.45 40.44 1.11
CA ILE A 26 -5.59 39.05 0.62
C ILE A 26 -4.46 38.67 -0.35
N SER A 27 -3.65 39.63 -0.81
CA SER A 27 -2.58 39.35 -1.77
C SER A 27 -1.24 38.92 -1.15
N THR A 28 -1.17 38.74 0.18
CA THR A 28 0.07 38.31 0.90
C THR A 28 -0.06 36.99 1.65
N ILE A 29 -1.17 36.25 1.50
CA ILE A 29 -1.30 34.87 2.00
C ILE A 29 -1.64 33.94 0.83
N THR A 30 -0.77 33.91 -0.18
CA THR A 30 -0.74 32.79 -1.15
C THR A 30 0.68 32.60 -1.68
N ALA A 31 1.67 32.60 -0.79
CA ALA A 31 2.80 31.71 -1.02
C ALA A 31 2.35 30.36 -0.46
N ALA A 32 1.80 29.50 -1.32
CA ALA A 32 1.80 28.08 -1.01
C ALA A 32 3.27 27.75 -0.70
N GLN A 33 3.58 27.38 0.55
CA GLN A 33 4.86 26.73 0.80
C GLN A 33 4.87 25.53 -0.14
N GLU A 34 5.75 25.55 -1.15
CA GLU A 34 6.09 24.35 -1.89
C GLU A 34 6.56 23.35 -0.85
N VAL A 35 5.68 22.42 -0.46
CA VAL A 35 6.11 21.22 0.26
C VAL A 35 7.10 20.58 -0.70
N PRO A 36 8.39 20.41 -0.33
CA PRO A 36 9.34 19.78 -1.23
C PRO A 36 8.75 18.43 -1.62
N GLN A 37 8.44 18.26 -2.90
CA GLN A 37 8.11 16.97 -3.46
C GLN A 37 9.26 16.05 -3.06
N ILE A 38 8.99 15.00 -2.30
CA ILE A 38 10.02 14.01 -1.99
C ILE A 38 10.40 13.37 -3.32
N THR A 39 11.58 13.74 -3.83
CA THR A 39 12.18 13.15 -5.02
C THR A 39 12.92 11.90 -4.55
N TYR A 40 12.51 10.72 -5.05
CA TYR A 40 13.13 9.44 -4.71
C TYR A 40 14.27 9.20 -5.69
N VAL A 41 15.36 9.92 -5.47
CA VAL A 41 16.54 9.98 -6.34
C VAL A 41 17.68 9.22 -5.67
N GLY A 42 18.44 8.48 -6.46
CA GLY A 42 19.57 7.69 -6.02
C GLY A 42 19.17 6.29 -5.55
N CYS A 43 20.12 5.58 -4.93
CA CYS A 43 19.78 4.33 -4.29
C CYS A 43 19.09 4.57 -2.95
N ALA A 44 18.11 3.73 -2.63
CA ALA A 44 17.47 3.73 -1.32
C ALA A 44 18.50 3.63 -0.18
N THR A 45 18.26 4.35 0.90
CA THR A 45 19.08 4.33 2.11
C THR A 45 18.45 3.50 3.23
N GLY A 46 17.22 3.04 3.05
CA GLY A 46 16.46 2.27 4.04
C GLY A 46 15.73 3.14 5.07
N ASN A 47 15.97 4.45 5.06
CA ASN A 47 15.30 5.41 5.94
C ASN A 47 14.06 6.03 5.28
N GLU A 48 13.88 5.83 3.98
CA GLU A 48 12.75 6.36 3.24
C GLU A 48 11.45 5.74 3.75
N ILE A 49 10.43 6.57 3.88
CA ILE A 49 9.07 6.12 4.20
C ILE A 49 8.16 6.59 3.07
N PRO A 50 8.16 5.90 1.92
CA PRO A 50 7.28 6.27 0.83
C PRO A 50 5.82 6.11 1.26
N PRO A 51 5.01 7.18 1.21
CA PRO A 51 3.61 7.08 1.58
C PRO A 51 2.85 6.29 0.50
N PRO A 52 1.81 5.53 0.87
CA PRO A 52 0.93 4.92 -0.12
C PRO A 52 0.20 6.02 -0.89
N VAL A 53 0.18 5.92 -2.22
CA VAL A 53 -0.67 6.78 -3.06
C VAL A 53 -2.13 6.35 -2.95
N ASN A 54 -2.37 5.03 -2.84
CA ASN A 54 -3.69 4.46 -2.62
C ASN A 54 -3.56 3.15 -1.82
N THR A 55 -3.99 3.17 -0.57
CA THR A 55 -3.89 2.03 0.36
C THR A 55 -4.78 0.86 -0.06
N ASP A 56 -5.96 1.15 -0.62
CA ASP A 56 -6.93 0.13 -1.00
C ASP A 56 -6.44 -0.63 -2.23
N TYR A 57 -5.76 0.06 -3.13
CA TYR A 57 -5.14 -0.55 -4.30
C TYR A 57 -4.03 -1.53 -3.91
N GLU A 58 -3.14 -1.10 -3.02
CA GLU A 58 -2.09 -1.96 -2.47
C GLU A 58 -2.68 -3.16 -1.70
N GLN A 59 -3.70 -2.93 -0.86
CA GLN A 59 -4.37 -4.02 -0.16
C GLN A 59 -5.00 -5.03 -1.12
N ALA A 60 -5.68 -4.56 -2.17
CA ALA A 60 -6.30 -5.42 -3.17
C ALA A 60 -5.27 -6.30 -3.91
N ILE A 61 -4.06 -5.79 -4.21
CA ILE A 61 -2.99 -6.61 -4.81
C ILE A 61 -2.62 -7.80 -3.92
N VAL A 62 -2.50 -7.58 -2.60
CA VAL A 62 -2.16 -8.64 -1.63
C VAL A 62 -3.28 -9.67 -1.58
N GLU A 63 -4.53 -9.23 -1.41
CA GLU A 63 -5.71 -10.11 -1.32
C GLU A 63 -5.90 -10.93 -2.59
N LEU A 64 -5.81 -10.32 -3.78
CA LEU A 64 -5.92 -11.02 -5.06
C LEU A 64 -4.81 -12.05 -5.25
N THR A 65 -3.59 -11.74 -4.81
CA THR A 65 -2.47 -12.69 -4.86
C THR A 65 -2.71 -13.87 -3.94
N ASN A 66 -3.21 -13.65 -2.73
CA ASN A 66 -3.54 -14.74 -1.81
C ASN A 66 -4.78 -15.53 -2.23
N GLN A 67 -5.77 -14.93 -2.88
CA GLN A 67 -6.89 -15.62 -3.50
C GLN A 67 -6.42 -16.55 -4.63
N LEU A 68 -5.48 -16.10 -5.48
CA LEU A 68 -4.85 -16.96 -6.47
C LEU A 68 -4.15 -18.15 -5.79
N ARG A 69 -3.34 -17.89 -4.76
CA ARG A 69 -2.59 -18.92 -4.06
C ARG A 69 -3.53 -19.94 -3.39
N ASP A 70 -4.58 -19.48 -2.73
CA ASP A 70 -5.61 -20.32 -2.11
C ASP A 70 -6.31 -21.21 -3.15
N SER A 71 -6.65 -20.66 -4.32
CA SER A 71 -7.25 -21.45 -5.41
C SER A 71 -6.37 -22.59 -5.93
N LEU A 72 -5.06 -22.53 -5.66
CA LEU A 72 -4.06 -23.53 -6.01
C LEU A 72 -3.67 -24.42 -4.82
N GLY A 73 -4.26 -24.21 -3.65
CA GLY A 73 -3.89 -24.90 -2.40
C GLY A 73 -2.50 -24.52 -1.89
N LEU A 74 -2.05 -23.29 -2.18
CA LEU A 74 -0.75 -22.78 -1.74
C LEU A 74 -0.89 -21.93 -0.47
N PRO A 75 0.11 -21.96 0.44
CA PRO A 75 0.14 -21.12 1.63
C PRO A 75 0.01 -19.62 1.30
N PRO A 76 -0.82 -18.84 2.02
CA PRO A 76 -0.95 -17.41 1.79
C PRO A 76 0.31 -16.65 2.23
N LEU A 77 0.63 -15.57 1.53
CA LEU A 77 1.74 -14.68 1.84
C LEU A 77 1.31 -13.66 2.90
N LYS A 78 2.20 -13.38 3.85
CA LYS A 78 2.03 -12.33 4.87
C LYS A 78 2.40 -10.96 4.33
N ARG A 79 1.52 -9.94 4.43
CA ARG A 79 1.90 -8.56 4.11
C ARG A 79 2.99 -8.07 5.07
N GLN A 80 4.03 -7.43 4.53
CA GLN A 80 5.19 -6.96 5.29
C GLN A 80 5.55 -5.51 4.89
N ASN A 81 5.59 -4.62 5.89
CA ASN A 81 5.71 -3.18 5.68
C ASN A 81 7.04 -2.71 5.06
N ASP A 82 8.15 -3.42 5.27
CA ASP A 82 9.43 -3.07 4.64
C ASP A 82 9.44 -3.47 3.16
N LEU A 83 8.77 -4.57 2.79
CA LEU A 83 8.53 -4.91 1.39
C LEU A 83 7.60 -3.89 0.72
N ASP A 84 6.57 -3.41 1.42
CA ASP A 84 5.73 -2.30 0.93
C ASP A 84 6.58 -1.04 0.68
N ARG A 85 7.44 -0.66 1.65
CA ARG A 85 8.32 0.50 1.50
C ARG A 85 9.26 0.35 0.30
N ALA A 86 9.86 -0.81 0.12
CA ALA A 86 10.73 -1.09 -1.03
C ALA A 86 9.97 -1.04 -2.36
N ALA A 87 8.75 -1.60 -2.38
CA ALA A 87 7.90 -1.62 -3.57
C ALA A 87 7.40 -0.22 -3.94
N ARG A 88 6.96 0.57 -2.95
CA ARG A 88 6.55 1.97 -3.16
C ARG A 88 7.70 2.84 -3.62
N TYR A 89 8.89 2.69 -3.01
CA TYR A 89 10.09 3.39 -3.47
C TYR A 89 10.27 3.18 -4.97
N HIS A 90 10.24 1.92 -5.40
CA HIS A 90 10.50 1.58 -6.79
C HIS A 90 9.37 1.98 -7.75
N ALA A 91 8.10 1.85 -7.32
CA ALA A 91 6.98 2.32 -8.11
C ALA A 91 7.06 3.84 -8.35
N ILE A 92 7.49 4.61 -7.34
CA ILE A 92 7.66 6.05 -7.45
C ILE A 92 8.87 6.41 -8.32
N ASP A 93 10.00 5.72 -8.15
CA ASP A 93 11.20 5.83 -8.99
C ASP A 93 10.83 5.65 -10.49
N LEU A 94 10.15 4.54 -10.82
CA LEU A 94 9.64 4.27 -12.17
C LEU A 94 8.72 5.36 -12.71
N ALA A 95 7.85 5.91 -11.86
CA ALA A 95 6.89 6.94 -12.24
C ALA A 95 7.54 8.32 -12.38
N GLN A 96 8.55 8.64 -11.58
CA GLN A 96 9.26 9.93 -11.59
C GLN A 96 10.15 10.04 -12.83
N ASP A 97 10.87 8.97 -13.16
CA ASP A 97 11.85 8.98 -14.24
C ASP A 97 11.35 8.31 -15.53
N ASP A 98 10.12 7.78 -15.57
CA ASP A 98 9.42 7.28 -16.76
C ASP A 98 10.29 6.38 -17.65
N TYR A 99 10.70 5.23 -17.10
CA TYR A 99 11.70 4.36 -17.73
C TYR A 99 11.40 2.84 -17.81
N PRO A 100 10.20 2.30 -17.60
CA PRO A 100 10.02 0.83 -17.53
C PRO A 100 10.35 0.09 -18.84
N ASP A 101 10.46 0.80 -19.98
CA ASP A 101 10.67 0.27 -21.33
C ASP A 101 11.84 0.95 -22.06
N ASP A 102 12.87 1.41 -21.34
CA ASP A 102 14.03 2.06 -21.98
C ASP A 102 14.93 1.07 -22.75
N THR A 103 14.53 0.78 -23.99
CA THR A 103 15.26 -0.06 -24.93
C THR A 103 16.57 0.56 -25.45
N ARG A 104 16.85 1.83 -25.14
CA ARG A 104 18.06 2.53 -25.61
C ARG A 104 19.25 2.34 -24.67
N THR A 105 19.01 1.93 -23.43
CA THR A 105 20.05 1.75 -22.42
C THR A 105 20.60 0.31 -22.48
N PRO A 106 21.91 0.11 -22.77
CA PRO A 106 22.51 -1.22 -22.78
C PRO A 106 22.43 -1.91 -21.41
N ASN A 107 22.06 -3.19 -21.37
CA ASN A 107 21.84 -3.97 -20.14
C ASN A 107 20.79 -3.39 -19.19
N PHE A 108 19.85 -2.59 -19.71
CA PHE A 108 18.76 -2.04 -18.94
C PHE A 108 17.91 -3.13 -18.28
N SER A 109 17.51 -2.87 -17.04
CA SER A 109 16.55 -3.69 -16.31
C SER A 109 15.60 -2.79 -15.53
N PRO A 110 14.28 -2.85 -15.77
CA PRO A 110 13.32 -2.02 -15.04
C PRO A 110 13.24 -2.37 -13.55
N HIS A 111 13.82 -3.50 -13.13
CA HIS A 111 13.94 -3.88 -11.72
C HIS A 111 15.03 -3.06 -10.99
N HIS A 112 16.00 -2.51 -11.71
CA HIS A 112 17.02 -1.64 -11.11
C HIS A 112 16.50 -0.21 -10.97
N SER A 113 16.98 0.48 -9.94
CA SER A 113 16.62 1.89 -9.72
C SER A 113 17.47 2.79 -10.61
N HIS A 114 16.84 3.82 -11.18
CA HIS A 114 17.47 4.70 -12.16
C HIS A 114 17.02 6.14 -11.99
N ASP A 115 17.96 7.08 -12.11
CA ASP A 115 17.64 8.51 -12.11
C ASP A 115 17.84 9.10 -13.50
N ARG A 116 17.07 10.13 -13.86
CA ARG A 116 17.41 11.00 -14.99
C ARG A 116 18.42 12.08 -14.58
N VAL A 117 19.64 11.94 -15.08
CA VAL A 117 20.71 12.94 -14.93
C VAL A 117 20.96 13.60 -16.29
N ASN A 118 20.67 14.90 -16.39
CA ASN A 118 20.80 15.68 -17.64
C ASN A 118 20.01 15.09 -18.83
N GLY A 119 18.88 14.44 -18.56
CA GLY A 119 18.01 13.83 -19.58
C GLY A 119 18.39 12.39 -19.97
N GLU A 120 19.53 11.89 -19.49
CA GLU A 120 19.95 10.50 -19.66
C GLU A 120 19.55 9.67 -18.44
N LEU A 121 19.10 8.44 -18.69
CA LEU A 121 18.76 7.50 -17.63
C LEU A 121 20.04 6.83 -17.11
N VAL A 122 20.28 6.90 -15.81
CA VAL A 122 21.48 6.36 -15.16
C VAL A 122 21.05 5.39 -14.07
N GLN A 123 21.51 4.14 -14.16
CA GLN A 123 21.29 3.17 -13.10
C GLN A 123 22.01 3.60 -11.83
N VAL A 124 21.28 3.71 -10.71
CA VAL A 124 21.83 4.13 -9.41
C VAL A 124 22.03 2.97 -8.45
N CYS A 125 21.20 1.93 -8.52
CA CYS A 125 21.51 0.65 -7.88
C CYS A 125 20.64 -0.52 -8.39
N THR A 126 21.05 -1.74 -8.05
CA THR A 126 20.31 -2.93 -8.46
C THR A 126 19.05 -3.14 -7.60
N PHE A 127 18.17 -4.03 -8.05
CA PHE A 127 17.02 -4.52 -7.28
C PHE A 127 17.47 -5.06 -5.91
N GLY A 128 18.55 -5.84 -5.91
CA GLY A 128 19.12 -6.42 -4.71
C GLY A 128 19.60 -5.35 -3.74
N ASP A 129 20.35 -4.37 -4.24
CA ASP A 129 20.84 -3.24 -3.44
C ASP A 129 19.68 -2.45 -2.82
N ARG A 130 18.61 -2.17 -3.58
CA ARG A 130 17.42 -1.49 -3.05
C ARG A 130 16.72 -2.30 -1.97
N ILE A 131 16.44 -3.59 -2.22
CA ILE A 131 15.65 -4.42 -1.30
C ILE A 131 16.34 -4.59 0.06
N ILE A 132 17.65 -4.83 0.09
CA ILE A 132 18.37 -5.08 1.35
C ILE A 132 18.38 -3.87 2.30
N MET A 133 18.12 -2.67 1.76
CA MET A 133 18.06 -1.46 2.58
C MET A 133 16.77 -1.39 3.41
N PHE A 134 15.70 -2.01 2.94
CA PHE A 134 14.43 -2.07 3.66
C PHE A 134 14.24 -3.41 4.37
N TYR A 135 14.47 -4.50 3.65
CA TYR A 135 13.98 -5.81 4.02
C TYR A 135 15.12 -6.81 4.25
N ASN A 136 15.23 -7.30 5.49
CA ASN A 136 16.26 -8.24 5.92
C ASN A 136 15.87 -9.70 5.64
N GLY A 137 15.59 -10.01 4.37
CA GLY A 137 15.28 -11.36 3.89
C GLY A 137 16.43 -12.01 3.13
N ARG A 138 16.37 -13.34 2.97
CA ARG A 138 17.40 -14.11 2.22
C ARG A 138 17.04 -14.37 0.76
N THR A 139 15.77 -14.19 0.41
CA THR A 139 15.24 -14.42 -0.93
C THR A 139 14.27 -13.29 -1.21
N ALA A 140 14.34 -12.73 -2.41
CA ALA A 140 13.42 -11.70 -2.86
C ALA A 140 13.10 -11.87 -4.35
N GLY A 141 11.88 -11.50 -4.71
CA GLY A 141 11.42 -11.43 -6.10
C GLY A 141 10.60 -10.16 -6.31
N GLU A 142 10.45 -9.73 -7.55
CA GLU A 142 9.69 -8.53 -7.90
C GLU A 142 8.88 -8.77 -9.17
N ASN A 143 7.63 -8.35 -9.13
CA ASN A 143 6.76 -8.21 -10.28
C ASN A 143 6.51 -6.71 -10.52
N LEU A 144 6.59 -6.28 -11.78
CA LEU A 144 6.32 -4.91 -12.19
C LEU A 144 5.17 -4.89 -13.19
N ALA A 145 4.30 -3.89 -13.08
CA ALA A 145 3.26 -3.63 -14.07
C ALA A 145 3.10 -2.12 -14.25
N TYR A 146 2.70 -1.70 -15.44
CA TYR A 146 2.55 -0.30 -15.79
C TYR A 146 1.41 -0.11 -16.78
N GLY A 147 0.69 1.01 -16.68
CA GLY A 147 -0.46 1.34 -17.54
C GLY A 147 -1.79 0.73 -17.11
N TYR A 148 -1.79 -0.32 -16.28
CA TYR A 148 -3.00 -0.90 -15.71
C TYR A 148 -3.67 0.07 -14.74
N THR A 149 -4.98 0.26 -14.89
CA THR A 149 -5.76 1.26 -14.15
C THR A 149 -6.36 0.74 -12.85
N SER A 150 -6.27 -0.56 -12.58
CA SER A 150 -6.81 -1.20 -11.38
C SER A 150 -5.89 -2.32 -10.87
N PRO A 151 -5.99 -2.66 -9.57
CA PRO A 151 -5.26 -3.79 -8.99
C PRO A 151 -5.56 -5.11 -9.70
N GLN A 152 -6.84 -5.38 -10.00
CA GLN A 152 -7.26 -6.58 -10.72
C GLN A 152 -6.56 -6.70 -12.06
N ALA A 153 -6.54 -5.62 -12.85
CA ALA A 153 -5.93 -5.67 -14.17
C ALA A 153 -4.41 -5.87 -14.11
N ALA A 154 -3.74 -5.29 -13.10
CA ALA A 154 -2.31 -5.52 -12.88
C ALA A 154 -2.02 -6.99 -12.50
N VAL A 155 -2.82 -7.57 -11.58
CA VAL A 155 -2.70 -8.97 -11.18
C VAL A 155 -2.99 -9.92 -12.34
N ASP A 156 -4.03 -9.67 -13.13
CA ASP A 156 -4.34 -10.46 -14.32
C ASP A 156 -3.19 -10.41 -15.34
N GLY A 157 -2.56 -9.23 -15.48
CA GLY A 157 -1.36 -9.05 -16.30
C GLY A 157 -0.18 -9.89 -15.82
N TRP A 158 0.06 -9.96 -14.50
CA TRP A 158 1.08 -10.83 -13.92
C TRP A 158 0.73 -12.31 -14.08
N ILE A 159 -0.54 -12.70 -13.92
CA ILE A 159 -0.99 -14.09 -14.15
C ILE A 159 -0.75 -14.52 -15.59
N GLY A 160 -0.96 -13.62 -16.56
CA GLY A 160 -0.71 -13.88 -17.97
C GLY A 160 0.77 -14.00 -18.37
N SER A 161 1.71 -13.72 -17.45
CA SER A 161 3.14 -13.71 -17.71
C SER A 161 3.85 -14.82 -16.91
N PRO A 162 4.47 -15.83 -17.56
CA PRO A 162 5.05 -16.97 -16.84
C PRO A 162 6.02 -16.60 -15.72
N GLY A 163 6.94 -15.64 -15.96
CA GLY A 163 7.91 -15.22 -14.94
C GLY A 163 7.26 -14.52 -13.73
N HIS A 164 6.23 -13.69 -13.96
CA HIS A 164 5.52 -13.04 -12.87
C HIS A 164 4.62 -14.01 -12.11
N TYR A 165 3.95 -14.92 -12.82
CA TYR A 165 3.15 -15.99 -12.23
C TYR A 165 3.98 -16.94 -11.36
N ASP A 166 5.20 -17.30 -11.80
CA ASP A 166 6.14 -18.10 -11.01
C ASP A 166 6.49 -17.42 -9.68
N ASN A 167 6.68 -16.09 -9.68
CA ASN A 167 6.88 -15.35 -8.43
C ASN A 167 5.63 -15.42 -7.52
N MET A 168 4.43 -15.16 -8.06
CA MET A 168 3.17 -15.16 -7.30
C MET A 168 2.83 -16.53 -6.69
N THR A 169 3.25 -17.61 -7.33
CA THR A 169 2.95 -19.00 -6.94
C THR A 169 4.11 -19.72 -6.24
N SER A 170 5.28 -19.08 -6.13
CA SER A 170 6.42 -19.64 -5.44
C SER A 170 6.11 -19.95 -3.97
N THR A 171 6.48 -21.14 -3.51
CA THR A 171 6.44 -21.54 -2.10
C THR A 171 7.71 -21.13 -1.34
N GLY A 172 8.69 -20.55 -2.03
CA GLY A 172 9.92 -20.02 -1.44
C GLY A 172 9.72 -18.69 -0.71
N TYR A 173 8.65 -17.96 -1.04
CA TYR A 173 8.26 -16.71 -0.39
C TYR A 173 7.16 -16.94 0.63
N TRP A 174 7.27 -16.26 1.76
CA TRP A 174 6.28 -16.28 2.85
C TRP A 174 5.68 -14.89 3.11
N GLU A 175 6.29 -13.86 2.53
CA GLU A 175 5.95 -12.46 2.75
C GLU A 175 5.82 -11.73 1.42
N ILE A 176 4.93 -10.74 1.39
CA ILE A 176 4.62 -9.88 0.24
C ILE A 176 4.59 -8.43 0.67
N GLY A 177 4.98 -7.53 -0.22
CA GLY A 177 4.66 -6.11 -0.13
C GLY A 177 4.40 -5.53 -1.50
N THR A 178 3.75 -4.38 -1.55
CA THR A 178 3.34 -3.76 -2.81
C THR A 178 3.40 -2.24 -2.73
N GLY A 179 3.60 -1.63 -3.89
CA GLY A 179 3.61 -0.20 -4.06
C GLY A 179 2.89 0.20 -5.33
N TYR A 180 2.16 1.30 -5.23
CA TYR A 180 1.49 1.94 -6.36
C TYR A 180 1.91 3.40 -6.44
N ALA A 181 2.24 3.85 -7.66
CA ALA A 181 2.52 5.23 -7.97
C ALA A 181 1.70 5.71 -9.15
N TYR A 182 1.29 6.98 -9.08
CA TYR A 182 0.60 7.68 -10.17
C TYR A 182 1.37 8.95 -10.55
N ASN A 183 1.72 9.07 -11.82
CA ASN A 183 2.26 10.30 -12.39
C ASN A 183 1.52 10.67 -13.67
N ARG A 184 0.75 11.76 -13.64
CA ARG A 184 -0.06 12.23 -14.79
C ARG A 184 0.76 12.52 -16.04
N ASP A 185 2.01 12.93 -15.85
CA ASP A 185 2.90 13.40 -16.92
C ASP A 185 3.80 12.29 -17.47
N ALA A 186 3.88 11.15 -16.78
CA ALA A 186 4.60 9.97 -17.24
C ALA A 186 3.78 9.17 -18.25
N TYR A 187 4.45 8.45 -19.17
CA TYR A 187 3.82 7.78 -20.30
C TYR A 187 2.74 6.77 -19.86
N TYR A 188 3.05 5.91 -18.89
CA TYR A 188 2.13 4.86 -18.44
C TYR A 188 1.15 5.32 -17.37
N ARG A 189 1.43 6.45 -16.71
CA ARG A 189 0.67 7.05 -15.61
C ARG A 189 0.56 6.22 -14.32
N ASN A 190 0.25 4.94 -14.42
CA ASN A 190 0.08 4.01 -13.31
C ASN A 190 1.27 3.04 -13.29
N TYR A 191 1.93 2.92 -12.14
CA TYR A 191 3.09 2.06 -11.94
C TYR A 191 2.87 1.21 -10.68
N TRP A 192 3.11 -0.09 -10.81
CA TRP A 192 2.85 -1.10 -9.79
C TRP A 192 4.12 -1.90 -9.55
N SER A 193 4.47 -2.08 -8.28
CA SER A 193 5.50 -3.01 -7.85
C SER A 193 4.92 -3.98 -6.82
N GLN A 194 5.28 -5.24 -6.93
CA GLN A 194 4.96 -6.30 -6.00
C GLN A 194 6.25 -7.03 -5.65
N ASN A 195 6.68 -6.89 -4.40
CA ASN A 195 7.87 -7.52 -3.87
C ASN A 195 7.53 -8.72 -3.01
N PHE A 196 8.34 -9.76 -3.12
CA PHE A 196 8.21 -10.99 -2.36
C PHE A 196 9.43 -11.22 -1.50
N GLY A 197 9.25 -11.93 -0.39
CA GLY A 197 10.35 -12.17 0.53
C GLY A 197 10.18 -13.38 1.43
N ARG A 198 11.29 -13.75 2.07
CA ARG A 198 11.29 -14.60 3.26
C ARG A 198 12.39 -14.20 4.24
N ARG A 199 11.99 -13.81 5.46
CA ARG A 199 12.91 -13.60 6.59
C ARG A 199 13.31 -14.92 7.24
N SER A 200 14.58 -15.04 7.59
CA SER A 200 15.12 -16.24 8.26
C SER A 200 14.63 -16.32 9.70
N GLY A 201 14.08 -17.46 10.11
CA GLY A 201 13.62 -17.69 11.49
C GLY A 201 12.32 -16.98 11.87
N VAL A 202 11.66 -16.32 10.90
CA VAL A 202 10.32 -15.74 11.06
C VAL A 202 9.31 -16.72 10.49
N PHE A 203 8.23 -16.96 11.22
CA PHE A 203 7.18 -17.92 10.88
C PHE A 203 5.83 -17.20 10.90
N PRO A 204 5.42 -16.60 9.77
CA PRO A 204 4.24 -15.75 9.76
C PRO A 204 2.96 -16.44 10.20
N VAL A 205 2.07 -15.64 10.77
CA VAL A 205 0.65 -15.95 10.95
C VAL A 205 -0.11 -15.08 9.96
N VAL A 206 -1.10 -15.63 9.29
CA VAL A 206 -1.95 -14.95 8.30
C VAL A 206 -3.41 -15.19 8.67
N ILE A 207 -4.17 -14.13 8.89
CA ILE A 207 -5.60 -14.14 9.16
C ILE A 207 -6.35 -13.95 7.83
N ASN A 208 -7.30 -14.82 7.52
CA ASN A 208 -8.21 -14.70 6.37
C ASN A 208 -7.48 -14.32 5.06
N LEU A 209 -6.40 -15.02 4.72
CA LEU A 209 -5.62 -14.76 3.49
C LEU A 209 -5.08 -13.31 3.39
N GLU A 210 -4.75 -12.67 4.50
CA GLU A 210 -4.38 -11.24 4.63
C GLU A 210 -5.52 -10.25 4.31
N ALA A 211 -6.78 -10.63 4.48
CA ALA A 211 -7.90 -9.70 4.36
C ALA A 211 -7.75 -8.52 5.34
N ALA A 212 -7.97 -7.29 4.87
CA ALA A 212 -7.89 -6.11 5.74
C ALA A 212 -9.00 -6.07 6.79
N THR A 213 -10.18 -6.59 6.44
CA THR A 213 -11.37 -6.53 7.30
C THR A 213 -12.12 -7.87 7.34
N THR A 214 -12.89 -8.07 8.39
CA THR A 214 -13.85 -9.18 8.50
C THR A 214 -15.10 -8.71 9.24
N GLU A 215 -16.26 -9.25 8.90
CA GLU A 215 -17.50 -9.11 9.69
C GLU A 215 -17.69 -10.30 10.65
N ASN A 216 -16.91 -11.37 10.47
CA ASN A 216 -17.00 -12.58 11.25
C ASN A 216 -15.92 -12.60 12.34
N SER A 217 -16.35 -12.74 13.59
CA SER A 217 -15.45 -12.92 14.74
C SER A 217 -14.76 -14.29 14.77
N THR A 218 -15.21 -15.25 13.95
CA THR A 218 -14.47 -16.49 13.69
C THR A 218 -13.70 -16.31 12.39
N VAL A 219 -12.38 -16.44 12.47
CA VAL A 219 -11.46 -16.25 11.35
C VAL A 219 -10.68 -17.52 11.06
N ASP A 220 -10.20 -17.64 9.84
CA ASP A 220 -9.27 -18.69 9.42
C ASP A 220 -7.84 -18.20 9.62
N LEU A 221 -7.00 -19.06 10.16
CA LEU A 221 -5.57 -18.80 10.36
C LEU A 221 -4.73 -19.74 9.51
N TYR A 222 -3.70 -19.20 8.88
CA TYR A 222 -2.56 -19.96 8.39
C TYR A 222 -1.32 -19.63 9.22
N ILE A 223 -0.61 -20.65 9.71
CA ILE A 223 0.58 -20.52 10.56
C ILE A 223 1.72 -21.29 9.90
N TYR A 224 2.80 -20.58 9.55
CA TYR A 224 4.00 -21.21 9.02
C TYR A 224 4.78 -21.95 10.11
N GLY A 225 5.47 -23.03 9.73
CA GLY A 225 6.45 -23.70 10.61
C GLY A 225 6.13 -25.16 10.99
N SER A 226 5.28 -25.84 10.23
CA SER A 226 4.96 -27.28 10.43
C SER A 226 6.16 -28.20 10.54
N ASP A 227 7.25 -27.89 9.82
CA ASP A 227 8.47 -28.71 9.85
C ASP A 227 9.40 -28.35 11.02
N ASN A 228 9.12 -27.23 11.69
CA ASN A 228 10.01 -26.59 12.67
C ASN A 228 9.51 -26.69 14.11
N TRP A 229 8.20 -26.77 14.32
CA TRP A 229 7.57 -26.65 15.63
C TRP A 229 6.59 -27.79 15.90
N ASP A 230 6.54 -28.24 17.15
CA ASP A 230 5.77 -29.42 17.54
C ASP A 230 4.47 -29.02 18.27
N GLU A 231 4.50 -27.91 18.99
CA GLU A 231 3.36 -27.36 19.74
C GLU A 231 3.20 -25.87 19.47
N MET A 232 1.99 -25.37 19.66
CA MET A 232 1.65 -23.95 19.60
C MET A 232 0.65 -23.56 20.68
N ARG A 233 0.55 -22.26 20.96
CA ARG A 233 -0.52 -21.65 21.76
C ARG A 233 -0.87 -20.28 21.20
N LEU A 234 -2.09 -19.81 21.46
CA LEU A 234 -2.63 -18.60 20.85
C LEU A 234 -3.25 -17.69 21.91
N ARG A 235 -3.31 -16.40 21.60
CA ARG A 235 -4.09 -15.43 22.37
C ARG A 235 -4.62 -14.32 21.47
N ASN A 236 -5.65 -13.65 21.96
CA ASN A 236 -6.16 -12.41 21.37
C ASN A 236 -5.62 -11.21 22.14
N ASP A 237 -5.27 -10.16 21.41
CA ASP A 237 -5.12 -8.79 21.93
C ASP A 237 -4.23 -8.69 23.19
N GLY A 238 -3.09 -9.40 23.24
CA GLY A 238 -2.18 -9.39 24.39
C GLY A 238 -2.70 -10.10 25.65
N GLY A 239 -3.84 -10.80 25.55
CA GLY A 239 -4.53 -11.45 26.66
C GLY A 239 -3.85 -12.71 27.18
N THR A 240 -4.66 -13.59 27.79
CA THR A 240 -4.18 -14.86 28.34
C THR A 240 -3.93 -15.86 27.21
N TRP A 241 -2.77 -16.51 27.25
CA TRP A 241 -2.45 -17.62 26.38
C TRP A 241 -3.38 -18.81 26.60
N SER A 242 -3.76 -19.48 25.52
CA SER A 242 -4.31 -20.83 25.58
C SER A 242 -3.31 -21.80 26.21
N ASP A 243 -3.81 -22.98 26.59
CA ASP A 243 -2.93 -24.12 26.82
C ASP A 243 -2.11 -24.43 25.56
N TRP A 244 -0.95 -25.07 25.75
CA TRP A 244 -0.19 -25.63 24.65
C TRP A 244 -0.99 -26.75 23.99
N GLN A 245 -1.01 -26.75 22.66
CA GLN A 245 -1.65 -27.75 21.82
C GLN A 245 -0.68 -28.19 20.71
N PRO A 246 -0.93 -29.36 20.08
CA PRO A 246 -0.16 -29.76 18.90
C PRO A 246 -0.17 -28.67 17.83
N PHE A 247 0.97 -28.47 17.15
CA PHE A 247 1.09 -27.51 16.06
C PHE A 247 0.12 -27.85 14.92
N GLN A 248 -0.54 -26.84 14.38
CA GLN A 248 -1.42 -26.93 13.21
C GLN A 248 -1.13 -25.74 12.29
N SER A 249 -0.90 -25.99 11.00
CA SER A 249 -0.71 -24.91 10.02
C SER A 249 -2.00 -24.17 9.71
N GLU A 250 -3.15 -24.83 9.87
CA GLU A 250 -4.45 -24.29 9.51
C GLU A 250 -5.45 -24.59 10.62
N LEU A 251 -6.18 -23.56 11.07
CA LEU A 251 -7.26 -23.69 12.04
C LEU A 251 -8.20 -22.48 12.00
N THR A 252 -9.39 -22.67 12.56
CA THR A 252 -10.30 -21.55 12.85
C THR A 252 -10.04 -21.00 14.25
N TRP A 253 -10.18 -19.70 14.42
CA TRP A 253 -9.95 -19.02 15.70
C TRP A 253 -11.00 -17.95 15.97
N LYS A 254 -11.39 -17.82 17.25
CA LYS A 254 -12.41 -16.86 17.66
C LYS A 254 -11.77 -15.60 18.26
N LEU A 255 -11.99 -14.48 17.60
CA LEU A 255 -11.60 -13.14 18.04
C LEU A 255 -12.51 -12.63 19.18
N GLY A 256 -12.09 -11.54 19.81
CA GLY A 256 -12.98 -10.75 20.65
C GLY A 256 -14.19 -10.23 19.87
N SER A 257 -15.36 -10.13 20.50
CA SER A 257 -16.62 -9.73 19.84
C SER A 257 -16.78 -8.22 19.64
N GLN A 258 -15.84 -7.41 20.12
CA GLN A 258 -15.88 -5.96 19.95
C GLN A 258 -15.36 -5.59 18.56
N GLY A 259 -15.98 -4.61 17.90
CA GLY A 259 -15.44 -4.07 16.64
C GLY A 259 -14.07 -3.40 16.83
N GLY A 260 -13.35 -3.18 15.75
CA GLY A 260 -12.03 -2.57 15.72
C GLY A 260 -10.91 -3.55 15.34
N GLU A 261 -9.66 -3.07 15.42
CA GLU A 261 -8.48 -3.91 15.19
C GLU A 261 -8.39 -5.04 16.22
N ARG A 262 -8.14 -6.25 15.72
CA ARG A 262 -7.98 -7.48 16.50
C ARG A 262 -6.67 -8.11 16.16
N THR A 263 -5.88 -8.47 17.17
CA THR A 263 -4.60 -9.16 17.01
C THR A 263 -4.73 -10.62 17.44
N VAL A 264 -4.25 -11.53 16.61
CA VAL A 264 -3.96 -12.91 17.00
C VAL A 264 -2.45 -13.05 17.15
N GLU A 265 -2.02 -13.51 18.32
CA GLU A 265 -0.63 -13.85 18.58
C GLU A 265 -0.50 -15.36 18.73
N VAL A 266 0.52 -15.93 18.11
CA VAL A 266 0.85 -17.35 18.18
C VAL A 266 2.25 -17.48 18.76
N GLU A 267 2.40 -18.33 19.76
CA GLU A 267 3.71 -18.80 20.22
C GLU A 267 3.85 -20.28 19.85
N MET A 268 5.00 -20.63 19.28
CA MET A 268 5.33 -21.98 18.81
C MET A 268 6.52 -22.51 19.60
N ARG A 269 6.60 -23.83 19.81
CA ARG A 269 7.73 -24.45 20.49
C ARG A 269 8.11 -25.82 19.97
N ARG A 270 9.39 -26.17 20.19
CA ARG A 270 9.99 -27.49 20.04
C ARG A 270 10.96 -27.69 21.20
N GLY A 271 10.57 -28.49 22.19
CA GLY A 271 11.27 -28.55 23.48
C GLY A 271 11.30 -27.17 24.15
N ASP A 272 12.48 -26.70 24.54
CA ASP A 272 12.68 -25.40 25.18
C ASP A 272 12.80 -24.22 24.19
N ASN A 273 12.91 -24.50 22.89
CA ASN A 273 13.00 -23.45 21.88
C ASN A 273 11.60 -22.90 21.59
N THR A 274 11.45 -21.58 21.65
CA THR A 274 10.21 -20.90 21.30
C THR A 274 10.42 -19.81 20.26
N THR A 275 9.36 -19.50 19.52
CA THR A 275 9.24 -18.29 18.72
C THR A 275 7.81 -17.77 18.79
N SER A 276 7.58 -16.52 18.40
CA SER A 276 6.25 -15.95 18.33
C SER A 276 6.07 -15.14 17.05
N SER A 277 4.83 -15.05 16.61
CA SER A 277 4.42 -14.22 15.47
C SER A 277 2.97 -13.79 15.69
N SER A 278 2.57 -12.74 14.99
CA SER A 278 1.24 -12.16 15.15
C SER A 278 0.71 -11.63 13.84
N ASP A 279 -0.59 -11.47 13.81
CA ASP A 279 -1.30 -10.79 12.74
C ASP A 279 -2.49 -10.00 13.29
N THR A 280 -2.94 -9.01 12.54
CA THR A 280 -4.04 -8.11 12.83
C THR A 280 -5.08 -8.10 11.71
N ILE A 281 -6.36 -8.03 12.08
CA ILE A 281 -7.47 -7.79 11.16
C ILE A 281 -8.45 -6.79 11.77
N PHE A 282 -9.11 -5.97 10.95
CA PHE A 282 -10.16 -5.08 11.44
C PHE A 282 -11.52 -5.79 11.46
N LEU A 283 -12.07 -6.04 12.65
CA LEU A 283 -13.41 -6.61 12.82
C LEU A 283 -14.46 -5.48 12.73
N VAL A 284 -15.29 -5.52 11.69
CA VAL A 284 -16.39 -4.58 11.51
C VAL A 284 -17.54 -4.98 12.44
N SER A 285 -18.01 -4.03 13.26
CA SER A 285 -19.16 -4.28 14.13
C SER A 285 -20.44 -4.31 13.30
N THR A 286 -21.19 -5.41 13.35
CA THR A 286 -22.53 -5.51 12.77
C THR A 286 -23.50 -4.66 13.60
N GLY A 287 -23.57 -3.35 13.30
CA GLY A 287 -24.39 -2.42 14.09
C GLY A 287 -24.48 -0.96 13.61
N GLU A 288 -23.74 -0.52 12.59
CA GLU A 288 -23.89 0.83 12.03
C GLU A 288 -24.12 0.77 10.52
N PRO A 289 -25.21 1.37 9.98
CA PRO A 289 -25.38 1.52 8.56
C PRO A 289 -24.34 2.53 8.06
N THR A 290 -23.38 2.07 7.27
CA THR A 290 -22.54 2.96 6.46
C THR A 290 -23.47 3.72 5.52
N THR A 291 -23.65 5.02 5.76
CA THR A 291 -24.23 5.92 4.76
C THR A 291 -23.26 5.98 3.60
N GLU A 292 -23.56 5.21 2.56
CA GLU A 292 -22.88 5.27 1.27
C GLU A 292 -22.95 6.72 0.75
N PRO A 293 -21.82 7.37 0.44
CA PRO A 293 -21.86 8.66 -0.22
C PRO A 293 -22.38 8.43 -1.64
N THR A 294 -23.54 9.01 -1.95
CA THR A 294 -24.13 8.98 -3.28
C THR A 294 -23.14 9.61 -4.27
N THR A 295 -22.47 8.78 -5.07
CA THR A 295 -21.67 9.23 -6.20
C THR A 295 -22.62 9.47 -7.38
N GLU A 296 -22.70 10.73 -7.78
CA GLU A 296 -23.37 11.17 -9.00
C GLU A 296 -22.62 10.58 -10.22
N PRO A 297 -23.32 10.03 -11.24
CA PRO A 297 -22.67 9.33 -12.33
C PRO A 297 -21.95 10.33 -13.24
N THR A 298 -20.62 10.31 -13.22
CA THR A 298 -19.81 11.02 -14.21
C THR A 298 -19.68 10.13 -15.45
N ALA A 299 -20.04 10.67 -16.62
CA ALA A 299 -20.09 9.95 -17.88
C ALA A 299 -18.74 9.33 -18.29
N GLU A 300 -18.75 8.06 -18.67
CA GLU A 300 -17.62 7.34 -19.27
C GLU A 300 -17.28 7.89 -20.67
N PRO A 301 -16.01 8.19 -20.98
CA PRO A 301 -15.56 8.27 -22.36
C PRO A 301 -15.34 6.87 -22.96
N SER A 302 -15.77 6.69 -24.21
CA SER A 302 -15.72 5.43 -24.95
C SER A 302 -14.29 4.87 -25.13
N PRO A 303 -14.12 3.53 -25.17
CA PRO A 303 -12.81 2.90 -25.25
C PRO A 303 -12.18 3.08 -26.63
N THR A 304 -10.95 3.60 -26.66
CA THR A 304 -10.07 3.48 -27.82
C THR A 304 -9.13 2.31 -27.59
N THR A 305 -9.27 1.25 -28.38
CA THR A 305 -8.35 0.10 -28.43
C THR A 305 -6.99 0.52 -28.97
N ALA A 306 -5.93 0.25 -28.21
CA ALA A 306 -4.54 0.27 -28.66
C ALA A 306 -3.97 -1.17 -28.65
N PRO A 307 -3.04 -1.52 -29.57
CA PRO A 307 -2.57 -2.89 -29.76
C PRO A 307 -1.48 -3.26 -28.74
N GLY A 308 -1.47 -4.52 -28.30
CA GLY A 308 -0.48 -5.06 -27.36
C GLY A 308 0.90 -5.28 -27.98
N PRO A 309 1.99 -5.23 -27.18
CA PRO A 309 3.33 -5.54 -27.65
C PRO A 309 3.62 -7.06 -27.59
N THR A 310 4.44 -7.51 -28.53
CA THR A 310 5.07 -8.84 -28.66
C THR A 310 6.12 -9.11 -27.60
#